data_AF-K9JR86-F1
#
_entry.id   AF-K9JR86-F1
#
_cell.length_a   1.000
_cell.length_b   1.000
_cell.length_c   1.000
_cell.angle_alpha   90.00
_cell.angle_beta   90.00
_cell.angle_gamma   90.00
#
_symmetry.space_group_name_H-M   'P 1'
#
loop_
_entity.id
_entity.type
_entity.pdbx_description
1 polymer ?
#
loop_
_entity_poly.entity_id
_entity_poly.type
_entity_poly.pdbx_seq_one_letter_code
_entity_poly.pdbx_strand_id
1 'polypeptide(L)'
;ALKQLNGDHSKELQELRVAVLGKKGTLTELLKGLKDLSKDLRPVVGKQVNELRDFLTQAFEEQAKVVEAAKIQAKLDSESIDVTLPGRQMKQGYRHVLTQISEEIEDIFLGMGFQIVNGFEVEKDYYNFERMNLPKDHPARDMQDTFYITEDILLRTHTSPVQARTLDQHDFSKG
;
A
#
# COMPACT_ATOMS: atom_id res chain seq x y z
N ALA A 1 -38.61 -19.49 24.34
CA ALA A 1 -38.55 -19.38 22.87
C ALA A 1 -37.59 -18.27 22.46
N LEU A 2 -38.02 -17.00 22.29
CA LEU A 2 -37.15 -15.90 21.81
C LEU A 2 -35.88 -15.68 22.65
N LYS A 3 -35.99 -15.66 23.99
CA LYS A 3 -34.84 -15.51 24.91
C LYS A 3 -33.86 -16.69 24.95
N GLN A 4 -34.20 -17.82 24.33
CA GLN A 4 -33.33 -19.01 24.31
C GLN A 4 -32.42 -19.04 23.07
N LEU A 5 -32.65 -18.19 22.08
CA LEU A 5 -31.88 -18.13 20.83
C LEU A 5 -30.65 -17.23 20.97
N ASN A 6 -29.72 -17.58 21.86
CA ASN A 6 -28.45 -16.87 22.05
C ASN A 6 -27.33 -17.60 21.28
N GLY A 7 -26.56 -16.89 20.44
CA GLY A 7 -25.50 -17.47 19.58
C GLY A 7 -25.85 -17.50 18.09
N ASP A 8 -25.17 -18.33 17.28
CA ASP A 8 -25.43 -18.45 15.82
C ASP A 8 -26.66 -19.32 15.51
N HIS A 9 -27.83 -18.82 15.88
CA HIS A 9 -29.11 -19.46 15.63
C HIS A 9 -29.93 -18.68 14.58
N SER A 10 -29.24 -18.17 13.56
CA SER A 10 -29.83 -17.33 12.50
C SER A 10 -30.96 -18.03 11.73
N LYS A 11 -30.84 -19.34 11.51
CA LYS A 11 -31.87 -20.16 10.87
C LYS A 11 -33.08 -20.37 11.77
N GLU A 12 -32.85 -20.71 13.04
CA GLU A 12 -33.91 -20.98 14.01
C GLU A 12 -34.69 -19.71 14.37
N LEU A 13 -34.04 -18.55 14.43
CA LEU A 13 -34.70 -17.26 14.60
C LEU A 13 -35.62 -16.95 13.41
N GLN A 14 -35.18 -17.24 12.19
CA GLN A 14 -35.99 -17.03 10.99
C GLN A 14 -37.16 -18.01 10.91
N GLU A 15 -36.95 -19.27 11.25
CA GLU A 15 -38.01 -20.28 11.35
C GLU A 15 -39.06 -19.89 12.40
N LEU A 16 -38.62 -19.46 13.59
CA LEU A 16 -39.50 -18.98 14.66
C LEU A 16 -40.27 -17.72 14.23
N ARG A 17 -39.63 -16.79 13.53
CA ARG A 17 -40.27 -15.58 12.99
C ARG A 17 -41.35 -15.94 11.96
N VAL A 18 -41.07 -16.88 11.06
CA VAL A 18 -42.05 -17.34 10.05
C VAL A 18 -43.20 -18.11 10.70
N ALA A 19 -42.94 -18.93 11.72
CA ALA A 19 -43.96 -19.67 12.45
C ALA A 19 -44.93 -18.76 13.23
N VAL A 20 -44.44 -17.63 13.74
CA VAL A 20 -45.26 -16.70 14.55
C VAL A 20 -45.89 -15.58 13.70
N LEU A 21 -45.09 -14.91 12.86
CA LEU A 21 -45.50 -13.71 12.10
C LEU A 21 -45.75 -13.97 10.60
N GLY A 22 -45.54 -15.18 10.10
CA GLY A 22 -45.72 -15.52 8.69
C GLY A 22 -47.18 -15.52 8.21
N LYS A 23 -47.38 -15.69 6.90
CA LYS A 23 -48.72 -15.72 6.26
C LYS A 23 -49.63 -16.86 6.75
N LYS A 24 -49.04 -17.93 7.29
CA LYS A 24 -49.70 -19.05 7.99
C LYS A 24 -49.28 -19.14 9.47
N GLY A 25 -48.76 -18.05 10.03
CA GLY A 25 -48.27 -18.04 11.40
C GLY A 25 -49.42 -17.94 12.41
N THR A 26 -49.13 -18.33 13.65
CA THR A 26 -50.11 -18.37 14.75
C THR A 26 -50.81 -17.03 14.97
N LEU A 27 -50.09 -15.92 14.78
CA LEU A 27 -50.65 -14.57 14.92
C LEU A 27 -51.58 -14.21 13.75
N THR A 28 -51.26 -14.66 12.53
CA THR A 28 -52.09 -14.44 11.34
C THR A 28 -53.36 -15.30 11.36
N GLU A 29 -53.30 -16.48 11.98
CA GLU A 29 -54.48 -17.32 12.23
C GLU A 29 -55.42 -16.69 13.26
N LEU A 30 -54.89 -16.14 14.36
CA LEU A 30 -55.65 -15.33 15.32
C LEU A 30 -56.34 -14.13 14.65
N LEU A 31 -55.65 -13.45 13.73
CA LEU A 31 -56.24 -12.36 12.95
C LEU A 31 -57.37 -12.81 12.01
N LYS A 32 -57.31 -14.03 11.47
CA LYS A 32 -58.39 -14.58 10.62
C LYS A 32 -59.63 -14.96 11.44
N GLY A 33 -59.43 -15.46 12.66
CA GLY A 33 -60.51 -15.77 13.61
C GLY A 33 -61.28 -14.54 14.11
N LEU A 34 -60.77 -13.32 13.90
CA LEU A 34 -61.50 -12.07 14.20
C LEU A 34 -62.80 -11.91 13.42
N LYS A 35 -62.97 -12.64 12.30
CA LYS A 35 -64.21 -12.62 11.49
C LYS A 35 -65.41 -13.23 12.22
N ASP A 36 -65.18 -14.08 13.21
CA ASP A 36 -66.21 -14.83 13.93
C ASP A 36 -66.68 -14.12 15.22
N LEU A 37 -66.06 -12.97 15.57
CA LEU A 37 -66.39 -12.16 16.75
C LEU A 37 -67.55 -11.19 16.49
N SER A 38 -68.27 -10.78 17.55
CA SER A 38 -69.35 -9.79 17.49
C SER A 38 -68.82 -8.38 17.14
N LYS A 39 -69.67 -7.55 16.51
CA LYS A 39 -69.27 -6.21 16.01
C LYS A 39 -68.66 -5.29 17.09
N ASP A 40 -69.08 -5.43 18.33
CA ASP A 40 -68.63 -4.60 19.45
C ASP A 40 -67.27 -5.05 20.02
N LEU A 41 -66.93 -6.34 19.89
CA LEU A 41 -65.67 -6.91 20.40
C LEU A 41 -64.52 -6.90 19.37
N ARG A 42 -64.84 -6.85 18.08
CA ARG A 42 -63.84 -6.79 16.98
C ARG A 42 -62.83 -5.64 17.12
N PRO A 43 -63.21 -4.40 17.48
CA PRO A 43 -62.25 -3.30 17.60
C PRO A 43 -61.26 -3.47 18.76
N VAL A 44 -61.73 -4.01 19.90
CA VAL A 44 -60.93 -4.19 21.12
C VAL A 44 -59.90 -5.30 20.92
N VAL A 45 -60.34 -6.45 20.42
CA VAL A 45 -59.44 -7.60 20.16
C VAL A 45 -58.49 -7.30 19.00
N GLY A 46 -58.95 -6.60 17.95
CA GLY A 46 -58.09 -6.18 16.85
C GLY A 46 -56.96 -5.25 17.29
N LYS A 47 -57.23 -4.32 18.22
CA LYS A 47 -56.21 -3.44 18.80
C LYS A 47 -55.16 -4.24 19.59
N GLN A 48 -55.59 -5.14 20.46
CA GLN A 48 -54.69 -5.99 21.25
C GLN A 48 -53.81 -6.89 20.38
N VAL A 49 -54.34 -7.43 19.28
CA VAL A 49 -53.57 -8.28 18.36
C VAL A 49 -52.55 -7.46 17.57
N ASN A 50 -52.88 -6.22 17.19
CA ASN A 50 -51.91 -5.33 16.55
C ASN A 50 -50.79 -4.90 17.52
N GLU A 51 -51.14 -4.54 18.76
CA GLU A 51 -50.14 -4.23 19.81
C GLU A 51 -49.21 -5.43 20.07
N LEU A 52 -49.76 -6.64 20.13
CA LEU A 52 -48.98 -7.88 20.28
C LEU A 52 -48.09 -8.13 19.05
N ARG A 53 -48.58 -7.85 17.84
CA ARG A 53 -47.79 -7.97 16.60
C ARG A 53 -46.59 -7.04 16.62
N ASP A 54 -46.80 -5.79 16.99
CA ASP A 54 -45.76 -4.77 16.97
C ASP A 54 -44.73 -5.07 18.06
N PHE A 55 -45.17 -5.48 19.26
CA PHE A 55 -44.28 -5.97 20.33
C PHE A 55 -43.43 -7.17 19.90
N LEU A 56 -44.04 -8.19 19.28
CA LEU A 56 -43.32 -9.37 18.81
C LEU A 56 -42.34 -9.00 17.69
N THR A 57 -42.74 -8.12 16.78
CA THR A 57 -41.88 -7.65 15.68
C THR A 57 -40.64 -6.96 16.24
N GLN A 58 -40.81 -6.07 17.21
CA GLN A 58 -39.71 -5.39 17.88
C GLN A 58 -38.79 -6.39 18.62
N ALA A 59 -39.37 -7.37 19.33
CA ALA A 59 -38.59 -8.39 20.02
C ALA A 59 -37.78 -9.28 19.05
N PHE A 60 -38.34 -9.62 17.88
CA PHE A 60 -37.61 -10.35 16.84
C PHE A 60 -36.50 -9.51 16.21
N GLU A 61 -36.71 -8.21 16.02
CA GLU A 61 -35.68 -7.29 15.51
C GLU A 61 -34.52 -7.13 16.50
N GLU A 62 -34.82 -6.97 17.79
CA GLU A 62 -33.79 -6.91 18.84
C GLU A 62 -33.01 -8.22 18.92
N GLN A 63 -33.68 -9.37 18.89
CA GLN A 63 -33.01 -10.67 18.90
C GLN A 63 -32.19 -10.90 17.62
N ALA A 64 -32.65 -10.42 16.47
CA ALA A 64 -31.90 -10.51 15.22
C ALA A 64 -30.56 -9.77 15.31
N LYS A 65 -30.53 -8.58 15.91
CA LYS A 65 -29.29 -7.83 16.14
C LYS A 65 -28.31 -8.59 17.04
N VAL A 66 -28.81 -9.25 18.09
CA VAL A 66 -27.97 -10.04 19.01
C VAL A 66 -27.36 -11.25 18.30
N VAL A 67 -28.16 -11.99 17.53
CA VAL A 67 -27.69 -13.16 16.77
C VAL A 67 -26.72 -12.76 15.66
N GLU A 68 -26.97 -11.63 14.98
CA GLU A 68 -26.08 -11.10 13.96
C GLU A 68 -24.73 -10.68 14.54
N ALA A 69 -24.73 -9.95 15.67
CA ALA A 69 -23.50 -9.56 16.37
C ALA A 69 -22.69 -10.79 16.82
N ALA A 70 -23.35 -11.81 17.37
CA ALA A 70 -22.70 -13.06 17.78
C ALA A 70 -22.06 -13.79 16.59
N LYS A 71 -22.75 -13.83 15.45
CA LYS A 71 -22.23 -14.42 14.21
C LYS A 71 -21.01 -13.67 13.67
N ILE A 72 -21.06 -12.34 13.68
CA ILE A 72 -19.93 -11.50 13.27
C ILE A 72 -18.73 -11.74 14.19
N GLN A 73 -18.93 -11.74 15.51
CA GLN A 73 -17.85 -11.97 16.47
C GLN A 73 -17.20 -13.35 16.29
N ALA A 74 -18.02 -14.41 16.15
CA ALA A 74 -17.50 -15.75 15.91
C ALA A 74 -16.67 -15.83 14.61
N LYS A 75 -17.10 -15.11 13.56
CA LYS A 75 -16.34 -15.01 12.30
C LYS A 75 -15.01 -14.27 12.51
N LEU A 76 -15.03 -13.13 13.20
CA LEU A 76 -13.82 -12.34 13.50
C LEU A 76 -12.81 -13.16 14.31
N ASP A 77 -13.25 -13.90 15.31
CA ASP A 77 -12.39 -14.75 16.13
C ASP A 77 -11.76 -15.87 15.29
N SER A 78 -12.53 -16.45 14.36
CA SER A 78 -12.03 -17.51 13.47
C SER A 78 -11.07 -17.02 12.37
N GLU A 79 -11.22 -15.77 11.95
CA GLU A 79 -10.40 -15.12 10.92
C GLU A 79 -9.27 -14.27 11.52
N SER A 80 -9.10 -14.30 12.84
CA SER A 80 -8.03 -13.60 13.54
C SER A 80 -6.67 -14.18 13.15
N ILE A 81 -5.80 -13.32 12.64
CA ILE A 81 -4.43 -13.66 12.23
C ILE A 81 -3.41 -12.88 13.06
N ASP A 82 -2.22 -13.44 13.24
CA ASP A 82 -1.09 -12.73 13.83
C ASP A 82 -0.51 -11.72 12.84
N VAL A 83 -0.80 -10.45 13.07
CA VAL A 83 -0.34 -9.32 12.24
C VAL A 83 1.15 -9.02 12.39
N THR A 84 1.85 -9.63 13.35
CA THR A 84 3.29 -9.44 13.57
C THR A 84 4.14 -10.40 12.74
N LEU A 85 3.52 -11.42 12.13
CA LEU A 85 4.24 -12.36 11.29
C LEU A 85 4.84 -11.65 10.06
N PRO A 86 6.07 -12.04 9.67
CA PRO A 86 6.68 -11.48 8.47
C PRO A 86 5.81 -11.80 7.26
N GLY A 87 5.36 -10.74 6.58
CA GLY A 87 4.63 -10.87 5.32
C GLY A 87 5.52 -11.42 4.20
N ARG A 88 4.92 -11.61 3.02
CA ARG A 88 5.68 -12.00 1.83
C ARG A 88 6.61 -10.86 1.42
N GLN A 89 7.90 -11.03 1.63
CA GLN A 89 8.90 -10.02 1.27
C GLN A 89 9.14 -10.01 -0.24
N MET A 90 9.11 -8.82 -0.83
CA MET A 90 9.69 -8.60 -2.16
C MET A 90 11.16 -8.23 -2.00
N LYS A 91 12.02 -8.84 -2.82
CA LYS A 91 13.45 -8.51 -2.84
C LYS A 91 13.62 -7.07 -3.31
N GLN A 92 14.24 -6.24 -2.49
CA GLN A 92 14.68 -4.90 -2.88
C GLN A 92 16.10 -4.99 -3.46
N GLY A 93 16.35 -4.18 -4.49
CA GLY A 93 17.70 -4.00 -5.02
C GLY A 93 18.54 -3.12 -4.10
N TYR A 94 19.85 -3.31 -4.14
CA TYR A 94 20.81 -2.47 -3.43
C TYR A 94 21.61 -1.64 -4.44
N ARG A 95 21.96 -0.42 -4.04
CA ARG A 95 22.84 0.44 -4.83
C ARG A 95 24.27 -0.07 -4.75
N HIS A 96 25.02 0.04 -5.85
CA HIS A 96 26.43 -0.37 -5.84
C HIS A 96 27.24 0.49 -4.87
N VAL A 97 28.18 -0.11 -4.13
CA VAL A 97 28.96 0.59 -3.09
C VAL A 97 29.73 1.78 -3.65
N LEU A 98 30.34 1.62 -4.83
CA LEU A 98 31.04 2.73 -5.50
C LEU A 98 30.12 3.90 -5.81
N THR A 99 28.88 3.64 -6.24
CA THR A 99 27.90 4.72 -6.50
C THR A 99 27.54 5.46 -5.23
N GLN A 100 27.34 4.74 -4.12
CA GLN A 100 27.03 5.36 -2.83
C GLN A 100 28.16 6.28 -2.37
N ILE A 101 29.42 5.81 -2.48
CA ILE A 101 30.59 6.61 -2.09
C ILE A 101 30.77 7.80 -3.04
N SER A 102 30.61 7.61 -4.35
CA SER A 102 30.69 8.70 -5.32
C SER A 102 29.68 9.80 -5.01
N GLU A 103 28.42 9.45 -4.77
CA GLU A 103 27.38 10.43 -4.45
C GLU A 103 27.60 11.12 -3.11
N GLU A 104 28.06 10.40 -2.08
CA GLU A 104 28.40 11.01 -0.80
C GLU A 104 29.50 12.08 -0.95
N ILE A 105 30.52 11.78 -1.76
CA ILE A 105 31.58 12.76 -2.08
C ILE A 105 30.99 13.93 -2.87
N GLU A 106 30.17 13.66 -3.90
CA GLU A 106 29.51 14.70 -4.71
C GLU A 106 28.67 15.65 -3.85
N ASP A 107 27.87 15.11 -2.92
CA ASP A 107 27.02 15.88 -2.01
C ASP A 107 27.83 16.86 -1.14
N ILE A 108 28.98 16.43 -0.63
CA ILE A 108 29.88 17.29 0.16
C ILE A 108 30.36 18.48 -0.68
N PHE A 109 30.82 18.23 -1.91
CA PHE A 109 31.36 19.29 -2.77
C PHE A 109 30.25 20.20 -3.34
N LEU A 110 29.07 19.66 -3.65
CA LEU A 110 27.89 20.45 -3.99
C LEU A 110 27.51 21.40 -2.86
N GLY A 111 27.57 20.93 -1.60
CA GLY A 111 27.34 21.76 -0.41
C GLY A 111 28.36 22.91 -0.26
N MET A 112 29.54 22.78 -0.85
CA MET A 112 30.57 23.82 -0.89
C MET A 112 30.45 24.75 -2.12
N GLY A 113 29.48 24.53 -3.01
CA GLY A 113 29.26 25.33 -4.22
C GLY A 113 30.04 24.86 -5.45
N PHE A 114 30.67 23.68 -5.41
CA PHE A 114 31.25 23.08 -6.61
C PHE A 114 30.16 22.56 -7.55
N GLN A 115 30.51 22.37 -8.82
CA GLN A 115 29.62 21.81 -9.83
C GLN A 115 30.16 20.47 -10.33
N ILE A 116 29.27 19.50 -10.52
CA ILE A 116 29.62 18.20 -11.09
C ILE A 116 29.61 18.29 -12.61
N VAL A 117 30.73 17.92 -13.23
CA VAL A 117 30.88 17.89 -14.69
C VAL A 117 31.33 16.49 -15.10
N ASN A 118 30.57 15.90 -16.02
CA ASN A 118 30.91 14.62 -16.62
C ASN A 118 31.69 14.83 -17.93
N GLY A 119 32.51 13.85 -18.29
CA GLY A 119 33.22 13.86 -19.57
C GLY A 119 33.50 12.46 -20.08
N PHE A 120 34.12 12.41 -21.27
CA PHE A 120 34.31 11.17 -22.03
C PHE A 120 35.25 10.18 -21.33
N GLU A 121 34.99 8.89 -21.50
CA GLU A 121 35.90 7.81 -21.08
C GLU A 121 36.98 7.51 -22.13
N VAL A 122 36.62 7.66 -23.41
CA VAL A 122 37.57 7.66 -24.53
C VAL A 122 38.01 9.10 -24.78
N GLU A 123 39.30 9.36 -24.72
CA GLU A 123 39.86 10.70 -24.74
C GLU A 123 41.01 10.82 -25.75
N LYS A 124 41.33 12.07 -26.12
CA LYS A 124 42.49 12.38 -26.95
C LYS A 124 43.76 12.51 -26.09
N ASP A 125 44.89 12.06 -26.62
CA ASP A 125 46.22 12.20 -25.98
C ASP A 125 46.49 13.64 -25.51
N TYR A 126 46.12 14.61 -26.35
CA TYR A 126 46.21 16.03 -26.06
C TYR A 126 45.56 16.44 -24.73
N TYR A 127 44.32 15.98 -24.46
CA TYR A 127 43.60 16.34 -23.22
C TYR A 127 44.01 15.46 -22.04
N ASN A 128 44.37 14.19 -22.28
CA ASN A 128 44.78 13.28 -21.20
C ASN A 128 46.18 13.58 -20.66
N PHE A 129 47.11 14.03 -21.51
CA PHE A 129 48.50 14.22 -21.12
C PHE A 129 49.02 15.62 -21.41
N GLU A 130 48.95 16.09 -22.65
CA GLU A 130 49.64 17.36 -23.02
C GLU A 130 49.10 18.55 -22.23
N ARG A 131 47.77 18.65 -22.05
CA ARG A 131 47.14 19.69 -21.21
C ARG A 131 47.47 19.57 -19.72
N MET A 132 47.97 18.41 -19.27
CA MET A 132 48.47 18.17 -17.91
C MET A 132 50.00 18.35 -17.81
N ASN A 133 50.61 19.00 -18.81
CA ASN A 133 52.05 19.23 -18.89
C ASN A 133 52.89 17.94 -19.00
N LEU A 134 52.32 16.92 -19.64
CA LEU A 134 52.98 15.64 -19.90
C LEU A 134 53.22 15.50 -21.41
N PRO A 135 54.37 15.91 -21.98
CA PRO A 135 54.68 15.72 -23.41
C PRO A 135 54.91 14.25 -23.78
N LYS A 136 54.94 13.92 -25.08
CA LYS A 136 54.98 12.52 -25.60
C LYS A 136 56.14 11.68 -25.02
N ASP A 137 57.31 12.27 -24.83
CA ASP A 137 58.49 11.57 -24.28
C ASP A 137 58.58 11.60 -22.75
N HIS A 138 57.50 11.98 -22.05
CA HIS A 138 57.53 12.12 -20.60
C HIS A 138 57.42 10.75 -19.90
N PRO A 139 58.36 10.38 -19.01
CA PRO A 139 58.37 9.05 -18.35
C PRO A 139 57.08 8.72 -17.58
N ALA A 140 56.39 9.73 -17.05
CA ALA A 140 55.13 9.52 -16.35
C ALA A 140 53.97 9.06 -17.26
N ARG A 141 54.08 9.15 -18.59
CA ARG A 141 53.11 8.55 -19.53
C ARG A 141 53.22 7.02 -19.50
N ASP A 142 54.44 6.50 -19.50
CA ASP A 142 54.70 5.06 -19.43
C ASP A 142 54.27 4.47 -18.08
N MET A 143 54.30 5.26 -17.01
CA MET A 143 53.85 4.83 -15.67
C MET A 143 52.33 4.60 -15.55
N GLN A 144 51.52 5.09 -16.50
CA GLN A 144 50.06 5.04 -16.39
C GLN A 144 49.41 3.85 -17.10
N ASP A 145 50.19 2.92 -17.66
CA ASP A 145 49.70 1.69 -18.31
C ASP A 145 48.49 1.95 -19.24
N THR A 146 48.65 2.93 -20.14
CA THR A 146 47.53 3.50 -20.88
C THR A 146 47.03 2.57 -22.00
N PHE A 147 45.71 2.42 -22.09
CA PHE A 147 45.08 1.67 -23.18
C PHE A 147 44.86 2.55 -24.40
N TYR A 148 45.75 2.43 -25.38
CA TYR A 148 45.64 3.14 -26.67
C TYR A 148 44.72 2.40 -27.65
N ILE A 149 43.83 3.15 -28.29
CA ILE A 149 43.01 2.69 -29.43
C ILE A 149 43.75 3.04 -30.74
N THR A 150 44.31 4.25 -30.80
CA THR A 150 45.22 4.73 -31.86
C THR A 150 46.33 5.56 -31.21
N GLU A 151 47.27 6.11 -31.98
CA GLU A 151 48.36 6.95 -31.45
C GLU A 151 47.88 8.19 -30.69
N ASP A 152 46.71 8.74 -31.01
CA ASP A 152 46.18 9.96 -30.39
C ASP A 152 44.84 9.74 -29.65
N ILE A 153 44.29 8.51 -29.64
CA ILE A 153 43.02 8.17 -28.98
C ILE A 153 43.24 7.03 -27.99
N LEU A 154 42.80 7.22 -26.75
CA LEU A 154 43.05 6.30 -25.64
C LEU A 154 41.88 6.26 -24.65
N LEU A 155 41.85 5.27 -23.76
CA LEU A 155 40.97 5.30 -22.58
C LEU A 155 41.62 6.16 -21.50
N ARG A 156 40.86 7.12 -20.96
CA ARG A 156 41.37 8.06 -19.95
C ARG A 156 41.93 7.30 -18.75
N THR A 157 43.08 7.76 -18.27
CA THR A 157 43.76 7.19 -17.10
C THR A 157 43.30 7.85 -15.79
N HIS A 158 42.77 9.07 -15.90
CA HIS A 158 42.26 9.89 -14.80
C HIS A 158 41.19 10.86 -15.32
N THR A 159 40.48 11.54 -14.41
CA THR A 159 39.38 12.48 -14.75
C THR A 159 39.84 13.92 -15.04
N SER A 160 41.14 14.21 -14.96
CA SER A 160 41.73 15.52 -15.31
C SER A 160 41.44 16.05 -16.73
N PRO A 161 41.21 15.23 -17.79
CA PRO A 161 40.87 15.74 -19.11
C PRO A 161 39.58 16.58 -19.10
N VAL A 162 38.62 16.21 -18.24
CA VAL A 162 37.37 16.95 -18.08
C VAL A 162 37.66 18.36 -17.59
N GLN A 163 38.58 18.52 -16.64
CA GLN A 163 38.98 19.82 -16.10
C GLN A 163 39.55 20.73 -17.18
N ALA A 164 40.48 20.22 -18.01
CA ALA A 164 41.05 20.98 -19.12
C ALA A 164 39.97 21.42 -20.13
N ARG A 165 39.06 20.51 -20.50
CA ARG A 165 37.95 20.81 -21.40
C ARG A 165 36.97 21.84 -20.83
N THR A 166 36.66 21.73 -19.54
CA THR A 166 35.80 22.69 -18.85
C THR A 166 36.45 24.08 -18.85
N LEU A 167 37.74 24.18 -18.53
CA LEU A 167 38.47 25.45 -18.57
C LEU A 167 38.55 26.05 -19.98
N ASP A 168 38.74 25.23 -21.01
CA ASP A 168 38.78 25.70 -22.41
C ASP A 168 37.42 26.25 -22.89
N GLN A 169 36.31 25.73 -22.36
CA GLN A 169 34.96 26.17 -22.69
C GLN A 169 34.45 27.29 -21.79
N HIS A 170 35.04 27.47 -20.61
CA HIS A 170 34.53 28.39 -19.60
C HIS A 170 34.84 29.85 -19.98
N ASP A 171 33.79 30.67 -20.00
CA ASP A 171 33.90 32.11 -20.25
C ASP A 171 34.19 32.85 -18.94
N PHE A 172 35.48 32.99 -18.62
CA PHE A 172 35.95 33.68 -17.42
C PHE A 172 35.55 35.16 -17.34
N SER A 173 35.01 35.74 -18.41
CA SER A 173 34.51 37.12 -18.37
C SER A 173 33.16 37.26 -17.65
N LYS A 174 32.44 36.15 -17.43
CA LYS A 174 31.06 36.17 -16.93
C LYS A 174 30.88 35.87 -15.45
N GLY A 175 31.93 35.49 -14.74
CA GLY A 175 31.86 35.14 -13.31
C GLY A 175 31.17 33.81 -13.09
#